data_AF-A0A840AFL8-F1
#
_entry.id   AF-A0A840AFL8-F1
#
_cell.length_a   1.000
_cell.length_b   1.000
_cell.length_c   1.000
_cell.angle_alpha   90.00
_cell.angle_beta   90.00
_cell.angle_gamma   90.00
#
_symmetry.space_group_name_H-M   'P 1'
#
loop_
_entity.id
_entity.type
_entity.pdbx_description
1 polymer ?
#
loop_
_entity_poly.entity_id
_entity_poly.type
_entity_poly.pdbx_seq_one_letter_code
_entity_poly.pdbx_strand_id
1 'polypeptide(L)'
;MRDQEASSHISVLALLGASCVFLLLAVLWPRAGQPVLLTLPAAASPSVLGVAGWRVTGWRDLGPLRLLHLQPDDPQASPLALLRRTGGWLAINSTRSGGCL
;
A
#
# COMPACT_ATOMS: atom_id res chain seq x y z
N MET A 1 15.25 -28.78 35.43
CA MET A 1 14.05 -29.12 34.63
C MET A 1 12.97 -28.03 34.63
N ARG A 2 13.07 -26.93 35.41
CA ARG A 2 12.08 -25.82 35.37
C ARG A 2 12.44 -24.69 34.40
N ASP A 3 13.68 -24.63 33.94
CA ASP A 3 14.17 -23.59 33.01
C ASP A 3 13.75 -23.83 31.54
N GLN A 4 13.27 -25.04 31.23
CA GLN A 4 12.92 -25.44 29.87
C GLN A 4 11.49 -25.01 29.47
N GLU A 5 10.56 -24.91 30.43
CA GLU A 5 9.21 -24.36 30.20
C GLU A 5 9.24 -22.85 29.96
N ALA A 6 10.02 -22.09 30.75
CA ALA A 6 10.11 -20.64 30.62
C ALA A 6 10.66 -20.19 29.24
N SER A 7 11.65 -20.91 28.71
CA SER A 7 12.22 -20.65 27.38
C SER A 7 11.22 -20.91 26.24
N SER A 8 10.34 -21.90 26.42
CA SER A 8 9.27 -22.22 25.45
C SER A 8 8.24 -21.09 25.38
N HIS A 9 7.79 -20.56 26.52
CA HIS A 9 6.79 -19.48 26.55
C HIS A 9 7.29 -18.17 25.92
N ILE A 10 8.55 -17.82 26.12
CA ILE A 10 9.17 -16.63 25.50
C ILE A 10 9.26 -16.80 23.98
N SER A 11 9.59 -18.00 23.51
CA SER A 11 9.67 -18.31 22.07
C SER A 11 8.30 -18.26 21.39
N VAL A 12 7.25 -18.77 22.06
CA VAL A 12 5.87 -18.72 21.54
C VAL A 12 5.34 -17.30 21.50
N LEU A 13 5.62 -16.48 22.52
CA LEU A 13 5.24 -15.06 22.53
C LEU A 13 5.96 -14.25 21.45
N ALA A 14 7.24 -14.53 21.21
CA ALA A 14 8.02 -13.90 20.14
C ALA A 14 7.50 -14.30 18.74
N LEU A 15 7.15 -15.57 18.55
CA LEU A 15 6.54 -16.07 17.30
C LEU A 15 5.16 -15.45 17.06
N LEU A 16 4.33 -15.34 18.09
CA LEU A 16 3.02 -14.71 18.00
C LEU A 16 3.15 -13.22 17.69
N GLY A 17 4.08 -12.53 18.35
CA GLY A 17 4.39 -11.13 18.10
C GLY A 17 4.90 -10.88 16.68
N ALA A 18 5.82 -11.71 16.20
CA ALA A 18 6.33 -11.65 14.83
C ALA A 18 5.23 -11.93 13.80
N SER A 19 4.34 -12.89 14.06
CA SER A 19 3.18 -13.19 13.21
C SER A 19 2.18 -12.02 13.18
N CYS A 20 1.89 -11.39 14.32
CA CYS A 20 1.05 -10.19 14.38
C CYS A 20 1.66 -9.02 13.61
N VAL A 21 2.96 -8.77 13.75
CA VAL A 21 3.66 -7.72 13.00
C VAL A 21 3.66 -8.06 11.51
N PHE A 22 3.86 -9.32 11.13
CA PHE A 22 3.82 -9.77 9.74
C PHE A 22 2.42 -9.64 9.12
N LEU A 23 1.36 -9.98 9.86
CA LEU A 23 -0.03 -9.80 9.44
C LEU A 23 -0.40 -8.32 9.35
N LEU A 24 0.05 -7.50 10.30
CA LEU A 24 -0.12 -6.05 10.24
C LEU A 24 0.59 -5.48 9.02
N LEU A 25 1.85 -5.88 8.78
CA LEU A 25 2.57 -5.51 7.58
C LEU A 25 1.82 -5.99 6.34
N ALA A 26 1.35 -7.23 6.25
CA ALA A 26 0.62 -7.73 5.09
C ALA A 26 -0.72 -7.00 4.82
N VAL A 27 -1.40 -6.51 5.86
CA VAL A 27 -2.62 -5.71 5.76
C VAL A 27 -2.32 -4.25 5.41
N LEU A 28 -1.19 -3.72 5.89
CA LEU A 28 -0.71 -2.36 5.64
C LEU A 28 0.06 -2.24 4.32
N TRP A 29 0.59 -3.35 3.80
CA TRP A 29 1.44 -3.36 2.63
C TRP A 29 0.57 -3.23 1.38
N PRO A 30 0.97 -2.38 0.42
CA PRO A 30 0.39 -2.40 -0.91
C PRO A 30 0.47 -3.83 -1.44
N ARG A 31 -0.68 -4.45 -1.78
CA ARG A 31 -0.65 -5.75 -2.44
C ARG A 31 0.29 -5.66 -3.65
N ALA A 32 1.08 -6.70 -3.87
CA ALA A 32 1.94 -6.82 -5.05
C ALA A 32 1.16 -6.42 -6.32
N GLY A 33 1.65 -5.43 -7.06
CA GLY A 33 1.01 -4.90 -8.26
C GLY A 33 -0.07 -3.84 -8.04
N GLN A 34 -0.37 -3.43 -6.80
CA GLN A 34 -1.30 -2.33 -6.53
C GLN A 34 -0.56 -0.99 -6.40
N PRO A 35 -0.85 -0.02 -7.28
CA PRO A 35 -0.33 1.33 -7.17
C PRO A 35 -0.93 2.06 -5.97
N VAL A 36 -0.09 2.82 -5.27
CA VAL A 36 -0.46 3.60 -4.09
C VAL A 36 -0.03 5.04 -4.28
N LEU A 37 -0.98 5.97 -4.16
CA LEU A 37 -0.72 7.40 -4.27
C LEU A 37 -0.75 8.05 -2.88
N LEU A 38 0.34 8.70 -2.50
CA LEU A 38 0.43 9.58 -1.35
C LEU A 38 0.20 11.02 -1.81
N THR A 39 -0.86 11.66 -1.34
CA THR A 39 -1.22 13.03 -1.74
C THR A 39 -1.88 13.78 -0.59
N LEU A 40 -2.08 15.09 -0.75
CA LEU A 40 -2.88 15.87 0.20
C LEU A 40 -4.36 15.49 0.05
N PRO A 41 -5.16 15.46 1.14
CA PRO A 41 -6.58 15.11 1.09
C PRO A 41 -7.38 15.92 0.06
N ALA A 42 -7.03 17.21 -0.13
CA ALA A 42 -7.67 18.09 -1.10
C ALA A 42 -7.41 17.70 -2.56
N ALA A 43 -6.26 17.09 -2.85
CA ALA A 43 -5.86 16.65 -4.18
C ALA A 43 -6.31 15.21 -4.50
N ALA A 44 -6.78 14.47 -3.49
CA ALA A 44 -7.30 13.11 -3.59
C ALA A 44 -8.77 13.02 -4.07
N SER A 45 -9.30 14.03 -4.74
CA SER A 45 -10.71 14.04 -5.14
C SER A 45 -11.00 12.90 -6.13
N PRO A 46 -12.05 12.09 -5.92
CA PRO A 46 -12.41 10.98 -6.80
C PRO A 46 -12.66 11.41 -8.25
N SER A 47 -13.07 12.66 -8.48
CA SER A 47 -13.21 13.23 -9.82
C SER A 47 -11.88 13.38 -10.55
N VAL A 48 -10.81 13.75 -9.84
CA VAL A 48 -9.46 13.92 -10.42
C VAL A 48 -8.86 12.56 -10.81
N LEU A 49 -9.12 11.55 -9.98
CA LEU A 49 -8.63 10.19 -10.15
C LEU A 49 -9.37 9.48 -11.30
N GLY A 50 -10.69 9.62 -11.36
CA GLY A 50 -11.51 9.05 -12.43
C GLY A 50 -11.14 9.59 -13.82
N VAL A 51 -10.87 10.90 -13.93
CA VAL A 51 -10.42 11.51 -15.20
C VAL A 51 -9.03 10.99 -15.63
N ALA A 52 -8.20 10.57 -14.68
CA ALA A 52 -6.89 10.00 -14.97
C ALA A 52 -6.96 8.50 -15.32
N GLY A 53 -8.15 7.89 -15.35
CA GLY A 53 -8.32 6.45 -15.57
C GLY A 53 -7.98 5.60 -14.35
N TRP A 54 -8.04 6.18 -13.14
CA TRP A 54 -7.70 5.51 -11.89
C TRP A 54 -8.91 5.48 -10.96
N ARG A 55 -9.22 4.29 -10.45
CA ARG A 55 -10.23 4.11 -9.40
C ARG A 55 -9.56 3.93 -8.04
N VAL A 56 -10.15 4.52 -7.00
CA VAL A 56 -9.72 4.30 -5.62
C VAL A 56 -10.37 3.02 -5.10
N THR A 57 -9.55 2.07 -4.64
CA THR A 57 -10.02 0.82 -4.01
C THR A 57 -9.96 0.88 -2.49
N GLY A 58 -9.25 1.87 -1.94
CA GLY A 58 -9.19 2.16 -0.51
C GLY A 58 -8.39 3.42 -0.23
N TRP A 59 -8.50 3.94 0.99
CA TRP A 59 -7.68 5.07 1.44
C TRP A 59 -7.34 4.95 2.92
N ARG A 60 -6.29 5.65 3.31
CA ARG A 60 -5.83 5.79 4.70
C ARG A 60 -5.32 7.20 4.93
N ASP A 61 -5.79 7.85 5.98
CA ASP A 61 -5.28 9.15 6.40
C ASP A 61 -4.03 8.96 7.28
N LEU A 62 -2.98 9.70 6.97
CA LEU A 62 -1.68 9.73 7.63
C LEU A 62 -1.38 11.18 8.06
N GLY A 63 -2.22 11.72 8.93
CA GLY A 63 -2.14 13.13 9.37
C GLY A 63 -2.46 14.09 8.22
N PRO A 64 -1.52 14.96 7.80
CA PRO A 64 -1.75 15.90 6.69
C PRO A 64 -1.75 15.22 5.32
N LEU A 65 -1.32 13.96 5.23
CA LEU A 65 -1.23 13.20 4.00
C LEU A 65 -2.31 12.13 3.96
N ARG A 66 -2.73 11.77 2.75
CA ARG A 66 -3.65 10.68 2.46
C ARG A 66 -2.98 9.71 1.51
N LEU A 67 -3.00 8.44 1.90
CA LEU A 67 -2.53 7.32 1.11
C LEU A 67 -3.75 6.67 0.44
N LEU A 68 -3.74 6.59 -0.88
CA LEU A 68 -4.81 6.04 -1.71
C LEU A 68 -4.33 4.76 -2.36
N HIS A 69 -5.12 3.69 -2.22
CA HIS A 69 -4.94 2.49 -2.99
C HIS A 69 -5.68 2.67 -4.32
N LEU A 70 -4.94 2.57 -5.40
CA LEU A 70 -5.45 2.82 -6.74
C LEU A 70 -5.47 1.54 -7.55
N GLN A 71 -6.39 1.47 -8.50
CA GLN A 71 -6.42 0.46 -9.54
C GLN A 71 -6.60 1.18 -10.87
N PRO A 72 -5.85 0.82 -11.91
CA PRO A 72 -6.11 1.36 -13.24
C PRO A 72 -7.46 0.83 -13.71
N ASP A 73 -8.36 1.72 -14.11
CA ASP A 73 -9.64 1.37 -14.73
C ASP A 73 -9.46 1.10 -16.22
N ASP A 74 -8.43 1.70 -16.82
CA ASP A 74 -7.98 1.49 -18.20
C ASP A 74 -6.54 0.95 -18.20
N PRO A 75 -6.21 -0.11 -18.97
CA PRO A 75 -4.82 -0.54 -19.16
C PRO A 75 -3.88 0.56 -19.72
N GLN A 76 -4.41 1.61 -20.34
CA GLN A 76 -3.64 2.78 -20.79
C GLN A 76 -3.53 3.91 -19.76
N ALA A 77 -4.06 3.73 -18.54
CA ALA A 77 -4.02 4.76 -17.50
C ALA A 77 -2.57 5.17 -17.20
N SER A 78 -2.26 6.44 -17.45
CA SER A 78 -0.90 6.96 -17.29
C SER A 78 -0.63 7.35 -15.82
N PRO A 79 0.39 6.76 -15.16
CA PRO A 79 0.83 7.18 -13.83
C PRO A 79 1.28 8.65 -13.79
N LEU A 80 1.86 9.16 -14.88
CA LEU A 80 2.33 10.54 -14.98
C LEU A 80 1.17 11.54 -15.04
N ALA A 81 0.08 11.19 -15.73
CA ALA A 81 -1.12 12.02 -15.79
C ALA A 81 -1.75 12.17 -14.40
N LEU A 82 -1.72 11.10 -13.59
CA LEU A 82 -2.17 11.10 -12.21
C LEU A 82 -1.32 12.01 -11.32
N LEU A 83 0.01 11.89 -11.40
CA LEU A 83 0.96 12.71 -10.62
C LEU A 83 0.82 14.20 -10.95
N ARG A 84 0.71 14.55 -12.25
CA ARG A 84 0.53 15.96 -12.68
C ARG A 84 -0.73 16.61 -12.12
N ARG A 85 -1.79 15.83 -11.93
CA ARG A 85 -3.08 16.35 -11.45
C ARG A 85 -3.17 16.41 -9.93
N THR A 86 -2.53 15.46 -9.24
CA THR A 86 -2.63 15.31 -7.79
C THR A 86 -1.45 15.92 -7.04
N GLY A 87 -0.35 16.23 -7.73
CA GLY A 87 0.91 16.67 -7.12
C GLY A 87 1.48 15.66 -6.11
N GLY A 88 0.96 14.43 -6.12
CA GLY A 88 1.29 13.41 -5.15
C GLY A 88 2.53 12.60 -5.52
N TRP A 89 2.80 11.57 -4.73
CA TRP A 89 3.86 10.60 -4.93
C TRP A 89 3.23 9.23 -5.15
N LEU A 90 3.57 8.57 -6.26
CA LEU A 90 3.03 7.27 -6.60
C LEU A 90 4.09 6.20 -6.36
N ALA A 91 3.77 5.25 -5.50
CA ALA A 91 4.54 4.03 -5.32
C ALA A 91 3.84 2.89 -6.06
N ILE A 92 4.57 2.24 -6.96
CA ILE A 92 4.09 1.03 -7.64
C ILE A 92 5.00 -0.10 -7.16
N ASN A 93 4.46 -1.00 -6.33
CA ASN A 93 5.16 -2.22 -5.97
C ASN A 93 5.04 -3.19 -7.14
N SER A 94 5.91 -3.03 -8.15
CA SER A 94 5.92 -3.92 -9.31
C SER A 94 6.54 -5.25 -8.92
N THR A 95 5.73 -6.32 -8.92
CA THR A 95 6.24 -7.69 -8.94
C THR A 95 6.55 -8.15 -10.37
N ARG A 96 6.49 -7.26 -11.36
CA ARG A 96 6.77 -7.59 -12.76
C ARG A 96 8.26 -7.46 -13.04
N SER A 97 9.00 -8.51 -12.69
CA SER A 97 10.26 -8.84 -13.36
C SER A 97 9.98 -9.12 -14.83
N GLY A 98 10.61 -8.37 -15.75
CA GLY A 98 10.75 -8.76 -17.15
C GLY A 98 9.63 -8.29 -18.08
N GLY A 99 9.96 -7.34 -18.94
CA GLY A 99 9.12 -6.90 -20.04
C GLY A 99 9.59 -5.55 -20.58
N CYS A 100 10.82 -5.51 -21.10
CA CYS A 100 11.25 -4.42 -21.97
C CYS A 100 10.32 -4.36 -23.18
N LEU A 101 9.78 -3.18 -23.47
CA LEU A 101 9.40 -2.77 -24.82
C LEU A 101 10.43 -1.74 -25.29
#